data_AF-A0A427B8P4-F1
#
_entry.id   AF-A0A427B8P4-F1
#
_cell.length_a   1.000
_cell.length_b   1.000
_cell.length_c   1.000
_cell.angle_alpha   90.00
_cell.angle_beta   90.00
_cell.angle_gamma   90.00
#
_symmetry.space_group_name_H-M   'P 1'
#
loop_
_entity.id
_entity.type
_entity.pdbx_description
1 polymer ?
#
loop_
_entity_poly.entity_id
_entity_poly.type
_entity_poly.pdbx_seq_one_letter_code
_entity_poly.pdbx_strand_id
1 'polypeptide(L)' 'MFSFLWSLDADLMGKVKDIELKGHTDSVDQLCWDPKHPDVVATAAGDKTVRFWDARSKFLSDRFHFNRLLD' A
#
# COMPACT_ATOMS: atom_id res chain seq x y z
N MET A 1 -17.53 33.73 -33.04
CA MET A 1 -16.38 32.82 -32.82
C MET A 1 -16.66 32.10 -31.52
N PHE A 2 -17.05 30.82 -31.56
CA PHE A 2 -17.40 30.05 -30.36
C PHE A 2 -16.14 29.35 -29.84
N SER A 3 -15.60 29.80 -28.71
CA SER A 3 -14.51 29.12 -28.01
C SER A 3 -15.11 28.22 -26.94
N PHE A 4 -15.12 26.90 -27.19
CA PHE A 4 -15.31 25.92 -26.14
C PHE A 4 -13.92 25.62 -25.54
N LEU A 5 -13.62 26.21 -24.38
CA LEU A 5 -12.46 25.83 -23.60
C LEU A 5 -12.86 24.59 -22.79
N TRP A 6 -12.28 23.45 -23.14
CA TRP A 6 -12.28 22.28 -22.27
C TRP A 6 -11.37 22.61 -21.08
N SER A 7 -11.95 23.15 -20.02
CA SER A 7 -11.28 23.26 -18.73
C SER A 7 -11.36 21.89 -18.09
N LEU A 8 -10.24 21.18 -18.01
CA LEU A 8 -10.14 20.02 -17.15
C LEU A 8 -10.17 20.54 -15.72
N ASP A 9 -11.34 20.48 -15.08
CA ASP A 9 -11.47 20.75 -13.64
C ASP A 9 -10.56 19.77 -12.90
N ALA A 10 -9.37 20.24 -12.52
CA ALA A 10 -8.42 19.51 -11.69
C ALA A 10 -9.04 19.13 -10.33
N ASP A 11 -10.13 19.80 -9.95
CA ASP A 11 -10.94 19.50 -8.76
C ASP A 11 -11.82 18.24 -8.90
N LEU A 12 -12.01 17.71 -10.11
CA LEU A 12 -12.75 16.45 -10.32
C LEU A 12 -11.88 15.21 -10.06
N MET A 13 -10.55 15.38 -9.97
CA MET A 13 -9.62 14.34 -9.54
C MET A 13 -9.68 14.28 -8.01
N GLY A 14 -10.78 13.71 -7.49
CA GLY A 14 -11.01 13.57 -6.06
C GLY A 14 -9.71 13.22 -5.34
N LYS A 15 -9.25 14.15 -4.50
CA LYS A 15 -7.93 14.17 -3.87
C LYS A 15 -7.50 12.77 -3.42
N VAL A 16 -6.72 12.09 -4.28
CA VAL A 16 -6.24 10.75 -3.99
C VAL A 16 -5.32 10.88 -2.79
N LYS A 17 -5.69 10.22 -1.71
CA LYS A 17 -4.93 10.27 -0.48
C LYS A 17 -3.89 9.16 -0.54
N ASP A 18 -2.65 9.55 -0.82
CA ASP A 18 -1.53 8.62 -0.80
C ASP A 18 -1.37 8.03 0.61
N ILE A 19 -1.22 6.70 0.66
CA ILE A 19 -0.99 5.95 1.89
C ILE A 19 0.48 5.52 1.89
N GLU A 20 1.22 5.94 2.91
CA GLU A 20 2.63 5.59 3.07
C GLU A 20 2.77 4.47 4.12
N LEU A 21 3.25 3.30 3.69
CA LEU A 21 3.40 2.10 4.53
C LEU A 21 4.84 1.99 5.03
N LYS A 22 5.10 2.53 6.24
CA LYS A 22 6.44 2.53 6.85
C LYS A 22 6.67 1.30 7.71
N GLY A 23 7.75 0.57 7.47
CA GLY A 23 8.15 -0.51 8.36
C GLY A 23 9.19 -1.49 7.82
N HIS A 24 9.34 -1.59 6.50
CA HIS A 24 10.43 -2.37 5.92
C HIS A 24 11.76 -1.63 6.07
N THR A 25 12.81 -2.37 6.41
CA THR A 25 14.18 -1.84 6.55
C THR A 25 15.03 -2.05 5.31
N ASP A 26 14.47 -2.70 4.29
CA ASP A 26 15.09 -2.98 3.00
C ASP A 26 14.05 -2.85 1.88
N SER A 27 14.49 -3.03 0.63
CA SER A 27 13.67 -2.94 -0.57
C SER A 27 12.51 -3.94 -0.55
N VAL A 28 11.31 -3.48 -0.93
CA VAL A 28 10.14 -4.34 -1.09
C VAL A 28 10.18 -4.96 -2.48
N ASP A 29 10.26 -6.29 -2.53
CA ASP A 29 10.41 -7.03 -3.78
C ASP A 29 9.07 -7.57 -4.30
N GLN A 30 8.09 -7.77 -3.41
CA GLN A 30 6.77 -8.30 -3.77
C GLN A 30 5.63 -7.66 -2.99
N LEU A 31 4.47 -7.57 -3.64
CA LEU A 31 3.22 -7.06 -3.09
C LEU A 31 2.03 -7.90 -3.60
N CYS A 32 1.09 -8.22 -2.72
CA CYS A 32 -0.11 -8.97 -3.04
C CYS A 32 -1.33 -8.46 -2.26
N TRP A 33 -2.43 -8.20 -2.95
CA TRP A 33 -3.71 -7.82 -2.33
C TRP A 33 -4.50 -9.07 -1.93
N ASP A 34 -5.21 -8.98 -0.80
CA ASP A 34 -6.14 -10.03 -0.42
C ASP A 34 -7.37 -10.01 -1.35
N PRO A 35 -7.73 -11.15 -1.99
CA PRO A 35 -8.85 -11.21 -2.93
C PRO A 35 -10.23 -11.13 -2.27
N LYS A 36 -10.33 -11.36 -0.96
CA LYS A 36 -11.57 -11.24 -0.15
C LYS A 36 -11.64 -9.90 0.57
N HIS A 37 -10.49 -9.33 0.92
CA HIS A 37 -10.38 -8.09 1.67
C HIS A 37 -9.62 -7.03 0.87
N PRO A 38 -10.31 -6.17 0.10
CA PRO A 38 -9.66 -5.19 -0.78
C PRO A 38 -8.83 -4.13 -0.04
N ASP A 39 -9.01 -4.04 1.28
CA ASP A 39 -8.26 -3.14 2.14
C ASP A 39 -6.98 -3.75 2.68
N VAL A 40 -6.73 -5.05 2.47
CA VAL A 40 -5.57 -5.75 3.04
C VAL A 40 -4.55 -6.04 1.97
N VAL A 41 -3.30 -5.70 2.27
CA VAL A 41 -2.17 -5.97 1.39
C VAL A 41 -1.02 -6.62 2.16
N ALA A 42 -0.39 -7.60 1.55
CA ALA A 42 0.82 -8.25 2.04
C ALA A 42 2.03 -7.77 1.23
N THR A 43 3.13 -7.48 1.91
CA THR A 43 4.40 -7.12 1.27
C THR A 43 5.53 -7.99 1.79
N ALA A 44 6.45 -8.36 0.90
CA ALA A 44 7.68 -9.06 1.23
C ALA A 44 8.88 -8.22 0.80
N ALA A 45 9.90 -8.17 1.65
CA ALA A 45 11.09 -7.36 1.44
C ALA A 45 12.38 -8.12 1.71
N GLY A 46 13.50 -7.57 1.23
CA GLY A 46 14.86 -8.06 1.48
C GLY A 46 15.26 -8.10 2.96
N ASP A 47 14.50 -7.42 3.84
CA ASP A 47 14.67 -7.46 5.30
C ASP A 47 14.27 -8.80 5.94
N LYS A 48 13.91 -9.79 5.11
CA LYS A 48 13.51 -11.15 5.51
C LYS A 48 12.23 -11.15 6.35
N THR A 49 11.38 -10.15 6.16
CA THR A 49 10.06 -10.07 6.80
C THR A 49 8.95 -9.96 5.77
N VAL A 50 7.79 -10.50 6.13
CA VAL A 50 6.53 -10.28 5.44
C VAL A 50 5.64 -9.48 6.36
N ARG A 51 5.03 -8.42 5.84
CA ARG A 51 4.16 -7.52 6.60
C ARG A 51 2.79 -7.48 5.97
N PHE A 52 1.77 -7.41 6.83
CA PHE A 52 0.39 -7.19 6.44
C PHE A 52 0.01 -5.75 6.76
N TRP A 53 -0.69 -5.11 5.84
CA TRP A 53 -1.14 -3.73 5.97
C TRP A 53 -2.64 -3.69 5.78
N ASP A 54 -3.30 -2.93 6.65
CA ASP A 54 -4.71 -2.60 6.49
C ASP A 54 -4.81 -1.15 6.00
N ALA A 55 -5.17 -0.96 4.74
CA ALA A 55 -5.31 0.33 4.08
C ALA A 55 -6.40 1.22 4.68
N ARG A 56 -7.33 0.68 5.47
CA ARG A 56 -8.31 1.48 6.24
C ARG A 56 -7.64 2.20 7.39
N SER A 57 -6.56 1.62 7.91
CA SER A 57 -5.90 2.10 9.10
C SER A 57 -4.63 2.83 8.70
N LYS A 58 -4.52 4.11 9.08
CA LYS A 58 -3.28 4.91 8.92
C LYS A 58 -2.08 4.31 9.67
N PHE A 59 -2.34 3.32 10.51
CA PHE A 59 -1.38 2.65 11.33
C PHE A 59 -1.70 1.16 11.36
N LEU A 60 -0.66 0.36 11.60
CA LEU A 60 -0.65 -1.08 11.86
C LEU A 60 -0.28 -1.90 10.59
N SER A 61 0.61 -2.89 10.67
CA SER A 61 0.58 -3.89 11.73
C SER A 61 1.93 -4.58 12.04
N ASP A 62 1.83 -5.35 13.12
CA ASP A 62 2.83 -6.05 13.92
C ASP A 62 3.82 -6.91 13.12
N ARG A 63 5.02 -7.05 13.67
CA ARG A 63 6.13 -7.82 13.09
C ARG A 63 5.83 -9.31 13.26
N PHE A 64 5.46 -10.00 12.18
CA PHE A 64 5.54 -11.45 12.15
C PHE A 64 6.94 -11.87 11.66
N HIS A 65 7.82 -12.24 12.60
CA HIS A 65 9.12 -12.82 12.29
C HIS A 65 8.94 -14.28 11.83
N PHE A 66 9.02 -14.54 10.53
CA PHE A 66 8.95 -15.88 9.95
C PHE A 66 10.27 -16.68 10.06
N ASN A 67 11.11 -16.40 11.07
CA ASN A 67 12.37 -17.10 11.30
C ASN A 67 12.40 -17.73 12.69
N ARG A 68 11.62 -18.80 12.85
CA ARG A 68 11.93 -19.91 13.76
C ARG A 68 11.10 -21.11 13.30
N LEU A 69 11.68 -21.97 12.47
CA LEU A 69 11.41 -23.42 12.35
C LEU A 69 12.15 -23.97 11.11
N LEU A 70 13.49 -23.93 11.14
CA LEU A 70 14.39 -24.86 10.46
C LEU A 70 15.73 -24.85 11.24
N ASP A 71 15.67 -25.27 12.50
CA ASP A 71 16.74 -25.97 13.23
C ASP A 71 16.04 -26.89 14.25
#